data_AF-A0A3D1PSY8-F1
#
_entry.id   AF-A0A3D1PSY8-F1
#
_cell.length_a   1.000
_cell.length_b   1.000
_cell.length_c   1.000
_cell.angle_alpha   90.00
_cell.angle_beta   90.00
_cell.angle_gamma   90.00
#
_symmetry.space_group_name_H-M   'P 1'
#
loop_
_entity.id
_entity.type
_entity.pdbx_description
1 polymer ?
#
loop_
_entity_poly.entity_id
_entity_poly.type
_entity_poly.pdbx_seq_one_letter_code
_entity_poly.pdbx_strand_id
1 'polypeptide(L)'
;AAADTNAKTICLAGGVAANGRLRQLVNDGAQKLGAKVYLPELKYCGDNGAMIAAQGYYEFKDGNIADLTLNGLPTLAIDYR
;
A
#
# COMPACT_ATOMS: atom_id res chain seq x y z
N ALA A 1 -4.51 13.89 -7.40
CA ALA A 1 -4.34 13.14 -6.14
C ALA A 1 -3.37 13.85 -5.18
N ALA A 2 -2.04 13.78 -5.38
CA ALA A 2 -1.09 14.35 -4.41
C ALA A 2 -1.20 15.88 -4.24
N ALA A 3 -1.45 16.61 -5.33
CA ALA A 3 -1.71 18.05 -5.24
C ALA A 3 -3.01 18.35 -4.47
N ASP A 4 -4.09 17.64 -4.78
CA ASP A 4 -5.41 17.80 -4.16
C ASP A 4 -5.40 17.52 -2.65
N THR A 5 -4.55 16.59 -2.20
CA THR A 5 -4.40 16.24 -0.77
C THR A 5 -3.20 16.91 -0.10
N ASN A 6 -2.43 17.71 -0.84
CA ASN A 6 -1.14 18.28 -0.42
C ASN A 6 -0.14 17.22 0.13
N ALA A 7 -0.25 15.97 -0.33
CA ALA A 7 0.63 14.89 0.09
C ALA A 7 2.06 15.12 -0.41
N LYS A 8 3.04 14.98 0.50
CA LYS A 8 4.48 15.06 0.17
C LYS A 8 5.09 13.70 -0.14
N THR A 9 4.32 12.63 0.03
CA THR A 9 4.76 11.26 -0.19
C THR A 9 3.72 10.53 -1.02
N ILE A 10 4.19 9.78 -2.00
CA ILE A 10 3.39 8.93 -2.89
C ILE A 10 3.92 7.51 -2.76
N CYS A 11 3.02 6.55 -2.57
CA CYS A 11 3.35 5.13 -2.63
C CYS A 11 2.60 4.50 -3.81
N LEU A 12 3.26 3.62 -4.56
CA LEU A 12 2.65 2.86 -5.64
C LEU A 12 2.66 1.37 -5.28
N ALA A 13 1.48 0.77 -5.13
CA ALA A 13 1.31 -0.63 -4.72
C ALA A 13 0.32 -1.38 -5.64
N GLY A 14 0.22 -2.70 -5.46
CA GLY A 14 -0.58 -3.61 -6.28
C GLY A 14 0.20 -4.18 -7.47
N GLY A 15 -0.30 -5.25 -8.09
CA GLY A 15 0.44 -5.98 -9.14
C GLY A 15 0.88 -5.10 -10.32
N VAL A 16 0.05 -4.13 -10.71
CA VAL A 16 0.35 -3.18 -11.79
C VAL A 16 1.49 -2.21 -11.42
N ALA A 17 1.78 -2.02 -10.12
CA ALA A 17 2.94 -1.24 -9.68
C ALA A 17 4.28 -1.84 -10.13
N ALA A 18 4.32 -3.10 -10.59
CA ALA A 18 5.50 -3.69 -11.20
C ALA A 18 5.79 -3.15 -12.63
N ASN A 19 4.86 -2.43 -13.25
CA ASN A 19 5.03 -1.88 -14.59
C ASN A 19 6.08 -0.76 -14.63
N GLY A 20 7.14 -0.95 -15.41
CA GLY A 20 8.25 -0.01 -15.50
C GLY A 20 7.86 1.37 -16.04
N ARG A 21 6.97 1.43 -17.05
CA ARG A 21 6.52 2.70 -17.62
C ARG A 21 5.68 3.50 -16.62
N LEU A 22 4.81 2.83 -15.87
CA LEU A 22 4.03 3.46 -14.81
C LEU A 22 4.93 4.03 -13.71
N ARG A 23 5.91 3.26 -13.24
CA ARG A 23 6.90 3.71 -12.24
C ARG A 23 7.61 4.99 -12.68
N GLN A 24 8.07 5.03 -13.93
CA GLN A 24 8.75 6.21 -14.49
C GLN A 24 7.81 7.43 -14.48
N LEU A 25 6.61 7.29 -15.04
CA LEU A 25 5.66 8.41 -15.14
C LEU A 25 5.24 8.96 -13.77
N VAL A 26 5.02 8.10 -12.78
CA VAL A 26 4.69 8.51 -11.40
C VAL A 26 5.87 9.25 -10.77
N ASN A 27 7.10 8.76 -10.94
CA ASN A 27 8.29 9.41 -10.41
C ASN A 27 8.53 10.80 -11.02
N ASP A 28 8.42 10.92 -12.35
CA ASP A 28 8.58 12.19 -13.06
C ASP A 28 7.53 13.22 -12.61
N GLY A 29 6.28 12.78 -12.41
CA GLY A 29 5.20 13.62 -11.89
C GLY A 29 5.44 14.06 -10.45
N ALA A 30 5.89 13.15 -9.59
CA ALA A 30 6.16 13.44 -8.19
C ALA A 30 7.30 14.44 -8.00
N GLN A 31 8.37 14.34 -8.79
CA GLN A 31 9.48 15.30 -8.76
C GLN A 31 9.03 16.73 -9.05
N LYS A 32 8.12 16.92 -10.03
CA LYS A 32 7.55 18.25 -10.34
C LYS A 32 6.75 18.84 -9.18
N LEU A 33 6.21 17.98 -8.31
CA LEU A 33 5.45 18.38 -7.12
C LEU A 33 6.33 18.47 -5.86
N GLY A 34 7.62 18.17 -5.95
CA GLY A 34 8.52 18.07 -4.80
C GLY A 34 8.12 16.93 -3.84
N ALA A 35 7.41 15.91 -4.33
CA ALA A 35 6.96 14.77 -3.55
C ALA A 35 7.94 13.58 -3.67
N LYS A 36 8.07 12.81 -2.60
CA LYS A 36 8.87 11.58 -2.57
C LYS A 36 8.04 10.38 -3.01
N VAL A 37 8.59 9.52 -3.86
CA VAL A 37 7.93 8.27 -4.27
C VAL A 37 8.57 7.07 -3.56
N TYR A 38 7.73 6.17 -3.06
CA TYR A 38 8.11 4.86 -2.56
C TYR A 38 7.58 3.79 -3.52
N LEU A 39 8.49 2.97 -4.01
CA LEU A 39 8.20 1.85 -4.91
C LEU A 39 8.70 0.56 -4.23
N PRO A 40 7.82 -0.43 -3.99
CA PRO A 40 8.27 -1.70 -3.45
C PRO A 40 9.15 -2.43 -4.47
N GLU A 41 10.01 -3.32 -3.96
CA GLU A 41 10.68 -4.33 -4.79
C GLU A 41 9.63 -5.14 -5.59
N LEU A 42 9.98 -5.60 -6.79
CA LEU A 42 9.03 -6.26 -7.69
C LEU A 42 8.35 -7.49 -7.06
N LYS A 43 9.11 -8.28 -6.29
CA LYS A 43 8.60 -9.44 -5.54
C LYS A 43 7.54 -9.12 -4.49
N TYR A 44 7.38 -7.85 -4.11
CA TYR A 44 6.41 -7.37 -3.12
C TYR A 44 5.27 -6.56 -3.74
N CYS A 45 5.20 -6.43 -5.07
CA CYS A 45 4.14 -5.64 -5.72
C CYS A 45 2.80 -6.39 -5.79
N GLY A 46 2.83 -7.68 -6.12
CA GLY A 46 1.64 -8.53 -6.18
C GLY A 46 1.29 -9.14 -4.83
N ASP A 47 0.22 -9.93 -4.80
CA ASP A 47 -0.24 -10.60 -3.57
C ASP A 47 0.83 -11.54 -3.02
N ASN A 48 1.19 -11.36 -1.75
CA ASN A 48 2.24 -12.15 -1.11
C ASN A 48 2.01 -12.28 0.41
N GLY A 49 2.63 -13.28 1.04
CA GLY A 49 2.51 -13.47 2.49
C GLY A 49 3.23 -12.41 3.32
N ALA A 50 4.24 -11.73 2.77
CA ALA A 50 5.02 -10.74 3.51
C ALA A 50 4.19 -9.48 3.83
N MET A 51 3.35 -9.01 2.89
CA MET A 51 2.44 -7.89 3.15
C MET A 51 1.38 -8.24 4.20
N ILE A 52 0.87 -9.48 4.21
CA ILE A 52 -0.09 -9.95 5.22
C ILE A 52 0.55 -10.01 6.60
N ALA A 53 1.78 -10.56 6.69
CA ALA A 53 2.53 -10.60 7.94
C ALA A 53 2.87 -9.19 8.46
N ALA A 54 3.24 -8.26 7.56
CA ALA A 54 3.50 -6.88 7.93
C ALA A 54 2.24 -6.18 8.48
N GLN A 55 1.08 -6.34 7.82
CA GLN A 55 -0.18 -5.81 8.33
C GLN A 55 -0.49 -6.40 9.71
N GLY A 56 -0.44 -7.73 9.86
CA GLY A 56 -0.70 -8.39 11.14
C GLY A 56 0.24 -7.95 12.27
N TYR A 57 1.50 -7.64 11.98
CA TYR A 57 2.43 -7.08 12.96
C TYR A 57 1.97 -5.71 13.48
N TYR A 58 1.52 -4.82 12.59
CA TYR A 58 1.04 -3.49 13.00
C TYR A 58 -0.32 -3.57 13.70
N GLU A 59 -1.24 -4.42 13.25
CA GLU A 59 -2.50 -4.71 13.95
C GLU A 59 -2.27 -5.21 15.38
N PHE A 60 -1.36 -6.18 15.54
CA PHE A 60 -0.97 -6.72 16.85
C PHE A 60 -0.41 -5.62 17.76
N LYS A 61 0.44 -4.74 17.22
CA LYS A 61 1.01 -3.62 17.98
C LYS A 61 -0.01 -2.59 18.42
N ASP A 62 -1.06 -2.39 17.62
CA ASP A 62 -2.15 -1.47 17.93
C ASP A 62 -3.22 -2.11 18.83
N GLY A 63 -3.06 -3.40 19.18
CA GLY A 63 -3.95 -4.13 20.09
C GLY A 63 -5.16 -4.76 19.41
N ASN A 64 -5.22 -4.76 18.07
CA ASN A 64 -6.29 -5.35 17.29
C ASN A 64 -6.09 -6.88 17.20
N ILE A 65 -6.59 -7.59 18.21
CA ILE A 65 -6.50 -9.05 18.32
C ILE A 65 -7.88 -9.66 18.13
N ALA A 66 -8.02 -10.51 17.11
CA ALA A 66 -9.24 -11.27 16.91
C ALA A 66 -9.25 -12.54 17.77
N ASP A 67 -10.45 -13.03 18.09
CA ASP A 67 -10.64 -14.32 18.74
C ASP A 67 -10.77 -15.47 17.71
N LEU A 68 -11.08 -16.67 18.20
CA LEU A 68 -11.23 -17.86 17.37
C LEU A 68 -12.52 -17.87 16.52
N THR A 69 -13.37 -16.86 16.64
CA THR A 69 -14.61 -16.73 15.84
C THR A 69 -14.40 -15.94 14.55
N LEU A 70 -13.21 -15.35 14.34
CA LEU A 70 -12.89 -14.56 13.16
C LEU A 70 -13.18 -15.33 11.86
N ASN A 71 -13.90 -14.68 10.95
CA ASN A 71 -14.27 -15.26 9.66
C ASN A 71 -13.82 -14.37 8.49
N GLY A 72 -13.74 -14.95 7.30
CA GLY A 72 -13.44 -14.21 6.08
C GLY A 72 -14.60 -13.32 5.65
N LEU A 73 -14.30 -12.07 5.29
CA LEU A 73 -15.24 -11.11 4.73
C LEU A 73 -14.87 -10.85 3.25
N PRO A 74 -15.57 -11.45 2.26
CA PRO A 74 -15.17 -11.38 0.85
C PRO A 74 -15.33 -9.98 0.25
N THR A 75 -16.12 -9.10 0.88
CA THR A 75 -16.39 -7.73 0.43
C THR A 75 -15.91 -6.70 1.46
N LEU A 76 -14.84 -7.01 2.19
CA LEU A 76 -14.29 -6.11 3.20
C LEU A 76 -13.85 -4.78 2.56
N ALA A 77 -14.33 -3.67 3.11
CA ALA A 77 -13.99 -2.33 2.63
C ALA A 77 -12.57 -1.93 3.08
N ILE A 78 -11.90 -1.07 2.31
CA ILE A 78 -10.52 -0.65 2.61
C ILE A 78 -10.43 0.29 3.83
N ASP A 79 -11.53 0.96 4.15
CA ASP A 79 -11.70 1.85 5.30
C ASP A 79 -12.31 1.14 6.52
N TYR A 80 -12.38 -0.19 6.47
CA TYR A 80 -12.79 -1.03 7.59
C TYR A 80 -11.86 -0.83 8.79
N ARG A 81 -12.44 -0.68 9.98
CA ARG A 81 -11.75 -0.64 11.28
C ARG A 81 -12.41 -1.59 12.25
#